data_AF-A0A0R3TF17-F1
#
_entry.id   AF-A0A0R3TF17-F1
#
_cell.length_a   1.000
_cell.length_b   1.000
_cell.length_c   1.000
_cell.angle_alpha   90.00
_cell.angle_beta   90.00
_cell.angle_gamma   90.00
#
_symmetry.space_group_name_H-M   'P 1'
#
loop_
_entity.id
_entity.type
_entity.pdbx_description
1 polymer ?
#
loop_
_entity_poly.entity_id
_entity_poly.type
_entity_poly.pdbx_seq_one_letter_code
_entity_poly.pdbx_strand_id
1 'polypeptide(L)'
;IGRDGQVCDRPEEAEVFAFAQILTATFGSFVHGGNDVANAIGPVMGLWIVATSGDVLMTAMPKVWILFYGGLGISVGLWVWGRKVMQTIGHDLTEITPTTGMCIELGAAITVLIASKAGLPISTTHCLVGSVVFVGFFREKKSVNWKLFVGIAFAWMVTLPISCGISSLAMYLFTVVA
;
A
#
# COMPACT_ATOMS: atom_id res chain seq x y z
N ILE A 1 3.71 -3.60 -31.31
CA ILE A 1 2.39 -2.93 -31.22
C ILE A 1 1.36 -3.95 -31.68
N GLY A 2 0.46 -4.36 -30.78
CA GLY A 2 -0.62 -5.30 -31.11
C GLY A 2 -1.59 -4.70 -32.12
N ARG A 3 -2.42 -5.54 -32.74
CA ARG A 3 -3.35 -5.16 -33.82
C ARG A 3 -4.33 -4.02 -33.47
N ASP A 4 -4.47 -3.68 -32.20
CA ASP A 4 -5.42 -2.68 -31.69
C ASP A 4 -4.75 -1.43 -31.07
N GLY A 5 -3.45 -1.24 -31.27
CA GLY A 5 -2.69 -0.13 -30.66
C GLY A 5 -2.35 -0.34 -29.18
N GLN A 6 -2.82 -1.44 -28.57
CA GLN A 6 -2.44 -1.85 -27.22
C GLN A 6 -1.00 -2.38 -27.19
N VAL A 7 -0.28 -2.02 -26.13
CA VAL A 7 1.06 -2.52 -25.85
C VAL A 7 0.91 -3.91 -25.25
N CYS A 8 1.30 -4.94 -25.99
CA CYS A 8 1.28 -6.33 -25.55
C CYS A 8 2.69 -6.90 -25.58
N ASP A 9 3.03 -7.65 -24.53
CA ASP A 9 4.25 -8.47 -24.52
C ASP A 9 4.13 -9.58 -25.55
N ARG A 10 5.26 -10.10 -26.05
CA ARG A 10 5.23 -11.30 -26.90
C ARG A 10 4.70 -12.48 -26.10
N PRO A 11 3.99 -13.44 -26.73
CA PRO A 11 3.36 -14.55 -25.99
C PRO A 11 4.35 -15.34 -25.14
N GLU A 12 5.57 -15.57 -25.64
CA GLU A 12 6.64 -16.26 -24.92
C GLU A 12 7.12 -15.47 -23.67
N GLU A 13 7.17 -14.14 -23.77
CA GLU A 13 7.55 -13.26 -22.66
C GLU A 13 6.42 -13.19 -21.63
N ALA A 14 5.18 -13.05 -22.09
CA ALA A 14 4.02 -12.97 -21.24
C ALA A 14 3.89 -14.21 -20.34
N GLU A 15 4.17 -15.41 -20.84
CA GLU A 15 4.09 -16.65 -20.05
C GLU A 15 5.13 -16.67 -18.91
N VAL A 16 6.39 -16.36 -19.23
CA VAL A 16 7.48 -16.35 -18.24
C VAL A 16 7.28 -15.23 -17.22
N PHE A 17 6.97 -14.02 -17.68
CA PHE A 17 6.78 -12.87 -16.80
C PHE A 17 5.48 -12.93 -16.01
N ALA A 18 4.42 -13.61 -16.48
CA ALA A 18 3.21 -13.80 -15.68
C ALA A 18 3.48 -14.66 -14.45
N PHE A 19 4.25 -15.75 -14.60
CA PHE A 19 4.66 -16.56 -13.44
C PHE A 19 5.55 -15.75 -12.49
N ALA A 20 6.55 -15.05 -13.03
CA ALA A 20 7.42 -14.19 -12.24
C ALA A 20 6.63 -13.08 -11.51
N GLN A 21 5.60 -12.52 -12.16
CA GLN A 21 4.76 -11.47 -11.58
C GLN A 21 3.96 -12.00 -10.39
N ILE A 22 3.46 -13.24 -10.44
CA ILE A 22 2.78 -13.83 -9.27
C ILE A 22 3.73 -13.91 -8.07
N LEU A 23 5.00 -14.24 -8.31
CA LEU A 23 6.02 -14.27 -7.26
C LEU A 23 6.32 -12.86 -6.73
N THR A 24 6.46 -11.86 -7.60
CA THR A 24 6.67 -10.46 -7.16
C THR A 24 5.47 -9.87 -6.45
N ALA A 25 4.25 -10.20 -6.86
CA ALA A 25 3.03 -9.78 -6.19
C ALA A 25 2.94 -10.39 -4.79
N THR A 26 3.31 -11.67 -4.65
CA THR A 26 3.36 -12.35 -3.34
C THR A 26 4.41 -11.71 -2.43
N PHE A 27 5.60 -11.44 -2.96
CA PHE A 27 6.66 -10.75 -2.24
C PHE A 27 6.24 -9.31 -1.84
N GLY A 28 5.63 -8.57 -2.75
CA GLY A 28 5.09 -7.24 -2.50
C GLY A 28 4.02 -7.26 -1.40
N SER A 29 3.13 -8.25 -1.40
CA SER A 29 2.12 -8.45 -0.36
C SER A 29 2.74 -8.70 1.02
N PHE A 30 3.79 -9.53 1.09
CA PHE A 30 4.53 -9.77 2.34
C PHE A 30 5.16 -8.48 2.88
N VAL A 31 5.85 -7.74 2.01
CA VAL A 31 6.51 -6.48 2.40
C VAL A 31 5.49 -5.42 2.80
N HIS A 32 4.38 -5.31 2.08
CA HIS A 32 3.26 -4.42 2.36
C HIS A 32 2.65 -4.72 3.74
N GLY A 33 2.36 -5.99 4.02
CA GLY A 33 1.84 -6.41 5.33
C GLY A 33 2.79 -6.08 6.48
N GLY A 34 4.11 -6.26 6.28
CA GLY A 34 5.12 -5.93 7.28
C GLY A 34 5.19 -4.45 7.64
N ASN A 35 4.99 -3.55 6.68
CA ASN A 35 4.94 -2.10 6.91
C ASN A 35 3.59 -1.67 7.51
N ASP A 36 2.49 -2.13 6.93
CA ASP A 36 1.17 -1.57 7.21
C ASP A 36 0.53 -2.15 8.48
N VAL A 37 1.00 -3.31 8.98
CA VAL A 37 0.55 -3.84 10.29
C VAL A 37 0.87 -2.88 11.43
N ALA A 38 1.98 -2.15 11.36
CA ALA A 38 2.38 -1.18 12.38
C ALA A 38 1.36 -0.02 12.49
N ASN A 39 0.74 0.38 11.37
CA ASN A 39 -0.24 1.47 11.36
C ASN A 39 -1.51 1.12 12.14
N ALA A 40 -1.97 -0.13 12.06
CA ALA A 40 -3.16 -0.59 12.78
C ALA A 40 -2.85 -1.06 14.20
N ILE A 41 -1.72 -1.77 14.39
CA ILE A 41 -1.38 -2.41 15.66
C ILE A 41 -0.64 -1.48 16.62
N GLY A 42 0.06 -0.44 16.13
CA GLY A 42 0.75 0.53 16.99
C GLY A 42 -0.14 1.12 18.08
N PRO A 43 -1.31 1.71 17.75
CA PRO A 43 -2.23 2.23 18.76
C PRO A 43 -2.77 1.16 19.71
N VAL A 44 -3.08 -0.04 19.20
CA VAL A 44 -3.61 -1.17 20.00
C VAL A 44 -2.57 -1.66 21.00
N MET A 45 -1.31 -1.79 20.58
CA MET A 45 -0.19 -2.11 21.46
C MET A 45 0.00 -1.05 22.53
N GLY A 46 -0.18 0.23 22.18
CA GLY A 46 -0.06 1.31 23.15
C GLY A 46 -1.09 1.24 24.26
N LEU A 47 -2.36 1.00 23.90
CA LEU A 47 -3.42 0.78 24.88
C LEU A 47 -3.16 -0.47 25.74
N TRP A 48 -2.66 -1.55 25.13
CA TRP A 48 -2.34 -2.78 25.85
C TRP A 48 -1.25 -2.57 26.91
N ILE A 49 -0.15 -1.89 26.56
CA ILE A 49 0.96 -1.61 27.48
C ILE A 49 0.50 -0.76 28.66
N VAL A 50 -0.25 0.32 28.38
CA VAL A 50 -0.80 1.19 29.43
C VAL A 50 -1.74 0.39 30.35
N ALA A 51 -2.60 -0.47 29.80
CA ALA A 51 -3.54 -1.26 30.57
C ALA A 51 -2.87 -2.33 31.45
N THR A 52 -1.75 -2.94 31.01
CA THR A 52 -1.11 -4.02 31.77
C THR A 52 0.02 -3.59 32.67
N SER A 53 0.76 -2.56 32.28
CA SER A 53 1.98 -2.13 32.96
C SER A 53 1.82 -0.80 33.69
N GLY A 54 0.80 -0.01 33.34
CA GLY A 54 0.64 1.36 33.85
C GLY A 54 1.71 2.34 33.35
N ASP A 55 2.63 1.88 32.50
CA ASP A 55 3.69 2.66 31.88
C ASP A 55 3.26 3.10 30.48
N VAL A 56 3.73 4.27 30.06
CA VAL A 56 3.50 4.86 28.74
C VAL A 56 4.65 4.57 27.77
N LEU A 57 5.75 4.00 28.27
CA LEU A 57 6.91 3.67 27.45
C LEU A 57 6.64 2.42 26.59
N MET A 58 6.66 2.61 25.26
CA MET A 58 6.53 1.56 24.25
C MET A 58 7.81 0.73 24.09
N THR A 59 8.41 0.28 25.19
CA THR A 59 9.67 -0.50 25.17
C THR A 59 9.45 -1.99 24.99
N ALA A 60 8.21 -2.46 25.17
CA ALA A 60 7.87 -3.88 25.05
C ALA A 60 7.71 -4.29 23.57
N MET A 61 8.30 -5.44 23.21
CA MET A 61 8.10 -6.02 21.89
C MET A 61 6.62 -6.39 21.67
N PRO A 62 6.07 -6.20 20.45
CA PRO A 62 4.71 -6.60 20.14
C PRO A 62 4.50 -8.10 20.34
N LYS A 63 3.40 -8.49 20.99
CA LYS A 63 3.03 -9.90 21.12
C LYS A 63 2.56 -10.45 19.78
N VAL A 64 3.02 -11.65 19.44
CA VAL A 64 2.71 -12.33 18.15
C VAL A 64 1.20 -12.41 17.87
N TRP A 65 0.37 -12.68 18.88
CA TRP A 65 -1.09 -12.75 18.72
C TRP A 65 -1.74 -11.42 18.31
N ILE A 66 -1.20 -10.29 18.77
CA ILE A 66 -1.71 -8.95 18.41
C ILE A 66 -1.32 -8.63 16.96
N LEU A 67 -0.11 -9.03 16.54
CA LEU A 67 0.30 -8.94 15.13
C LEU A 67 -0.57 -9.83 14.23
N PHE A 68 -0.92 -11.04 14.70
CA PHE A 68 -1.79 -11.96 13.98
C PHE A 68 -3.21 -11.37 13.81
N TYR A 69 -3.75 -10.74 14.85
CA TYR A 69 -5.01 -9.98 14.76
C TYR A 69 -4.97 -8.89 13.68
N GLY A 70 -3.88 -8.12 13.63
CA GLY A 70 -3.68 -7.10 12.59
C GLY A 70 -3.60 -7.70 11.18
N GLY A 71 -2.84 -8.77 11.01
CA GLY A 71 -2.69 -9.47 9.73
C GLY A 71 -4.01 -10.06 9.20
N LEU A 72 -4.82 -10.65 10.09
CA LEU A 72 -6.16 -11.10 9.74
C LEU A 72 -7.08 -9.95 9.33
N GLY A 73 -7.04 -8.83 10.07
CA GLY A 73 -7.81 -7.63 9.75
C GLY A 73 -7.49 -7.09 8.35
N ILE A 74 -6.21 -6.98 8.01
CA ILE A 74 -5.76 -6.54 6.68
C ILE A 74 -6.27 -7.51 5.60
N SER A 75 -6.13 -8.82 5.83
CA SER A 75 -6.54 -9.85 4.87
C SER A 75 -8.05 -9.83 4.58
N VAL A 76 -8.87 -9.70 5.63
CA VAL A 76 -10.33 -9.58 5.50
C VAL A 76 -10.72 -8.27 4.82
N GLY A 77 -10.09 -7.14 5.18
CA GLY A 77 -10.37 -5.84 4.57
C GLY A 77 -10.06 -5.82 3.07
N LEU A 78 -8.93 -6.40 2.66
CA LEU A 78 -8.56 -6.54 1.25
C LEU A 78 -9.57 -7.40 0.48
N TRP A 79 -10.07 -8.48 1.09
CA TRP A 79 -11.03 -9.37 0.44
C TRP A 79 -12.40 -8.70 0.20
N VAL A 80 -12.86 -7.88 1.15
CA VAL A 80 -14.15 -7.19 1.08
C VAL A 80 -14.10 -5.97 0.17
N TRP A 81 -13.09 -5.09 0.34
CA TRP A 81 -13.05 -3.77 -0.31
C TRP A 81 -11.84 -3.50 -1.20
N GLY A 82 -10.82 -4.36 -1.22
CA GLY A 82 -9.60 -4.12 -2.00
C GLY A 82 -9.80 -4.12 -3.52
N ARG A 83 -10.85 -4.79 -4.03
CA ARG A 83 -11.09 -5.00 -5.47
C ARG A 83 -11.18 -3.71 -6.28
N LYS A 84 -11.87 -2.68 -5.77
CA LYS A 84 -12.03 -1.40 -6.50
C LYS A 84 -10.69 -0.68 -6.65
N VAL A 85 -9.87 -0.67 -5.59
CA VAL A 85 -8.56 0.01 -5.61
C VAL A 85 -7.60 -0.71 -6.55
N MET A 86 -7.60 -2.05 -6.53
CA MET A 86 -6.77 -2.85 -7.46
C MET A 86 -7.14 -2.58 -8.93
N GLN A 87 -8.43 -2.42 -9.24
CA GLN A 87 -8.88 -2.08 -10.60
C GLN A 87 -8.38 -0.69 -11.04
N THR A 88 -8.50 0.32 -10.18
CA THR A 88 -8.07 1.69 -10.52
C THR A 88 -6.57 1.79 -10.78
N ILE A 89 -5.75 1.06 -10.02
CA ILE A 89 -4.29 1.07 -10.23
C ILE A 89 -3.92 0.22 -11.45
N GLY A 90 -4.58 -0.94 -11.63
CA GLY A 90 -4.23 -1.91 -12.67
C GLY A 90 -4.69 -1.56 -14.09
N HIS A 91 -5.77 -0.78 -14.23
CA HIS A 91 -6.33 -0.43 -15.54
C HIS A 91 -6.48 1.07 -15.78
N ASP A 92 -6.87 1.86 -14.77
CA ASP A 92 -7.27 3.26 -15.01
C ASP A 92 -6.08 4.24 -15.04
N LEU A 93 -4.95 3.88 -14.40
CA LEU A 93 -3.78 4.76 -14.28
C LEU A 93 -2.77 4.61 -15.43
N THR A 94 -2.47 3.38 -15.83
CA THR A 94 -1.67 3.04 -17.01
C THR A 94 -1.97 1.60 -17.42
N GLU A 95 -1.80 1.25 -18.70
CA GLU A 95 -1.88 -0.16 -19.12
C GLU A 95 -0.66 -0.94 -18.62
N ILE A 96 -0.90 -1.98 -17.80
CA ILE A 96 0.15 -2.83 -17.23
C ILE A 96 0.20 -4.16 -18.00
N THR A 97 1.36 -4.48 -18.58
CA THR A 97 1.67 -5.82 -19.12
C THR A 97 2.46 -6.65 -18.10
N PRO A 98 2.49 -7.99 -18.19
CA PRO A 98 3.18 -8.84 -17.22
C PRO A 98 4.63 -8.44 -16.93
N THR A 99 5.37 -8.08 -17.98
CA THR A 99 6.77 -7.64 -17.85
C THR A 99 6.87 -6.35 -17.04
N THR A 100 6.02 -5.37 -17.33
CA THR A 100 6.01 -4.10 -16.59
C THR A 100 5.44 -4.23 -15.19
N GLY A 101 4.44 -5.10 -14.98
CA GLY A 101 3.84 -5.36 -13.68
C GLY A 101 4.90 -5.89 -12.71
N MET A 102 5.71 -6.85 -13.16
CA MET A 102 6.84 -7.36 -12.38
C MET A 102 7.81 -6.25 -11.97
N CYS A 103 8.21 -5.38 -12.90
CA CYS A 103 9.12 -4.26 -12.59
C CYS A 103 8.52 -3.24 -11.61
N ILE A 104 7.22 -2.91 -11.78
CA ILE A 104 6.49 -1.97 -10.92
C ILE A 104 6.43 -2.53 -9.49
N GLU A 105 5.97 -3.78 -9.34
CA GLU A 105 5.82 -4.43 -8.05
C GLU A 105 7.15 -4.59 -7.34
N LEU A 106 8.18 -5.05 -8.06
CA LEU A 106 9.50 -5.26 -7.48
C LEU A 106 10.14 -3.93 -7.04
N GLY A 107 10.05 -2.87 -7.84
CA GLY A 107 10.57 -1.55 -7.48
C GLY A 107 9.88 -0.96 -6.24
N ALA A 108 8.55 -1.08 -6.17
CA ALA A 108 7.79 -0.65 -4.99
C ALA A 108 8.14 -1.51 -3.76
N ALA A 109 8.18 -2.84 -3.90
CA ALA A 109 8.47 -3.76 -2.81
C ALA A 109 9.88 -3.58 -2.24
N ILE A 110 10.90 -3.40 -3.08
CA ILE A 110 12.28 -3.14 -2.61
C ILE A 110 12.32 -1.83 -1.81
N THR A 111 11.69 -0.77 -2.31
CA THR A 111 11.63 0.52 -1.62
C THR A 111 11.00 0.39 -0.23
N VAL A 112 9.86 -0.28 -0.15
CA VAL A 112 9.17 -0.52 1.13
C VAL A 112 10.02 -1.41 2.04
N LEU A 113 10.64 -2.46 1.52
CA LEU A 113 11.46 -3.36 2.33
C LEU A 113 12.64 -2.61 2.97
N ILE A 114 13.33 -1.77 2.22
CA ILE A 114 14.45 -0.97 2.73
C ILE A 114 13.97 -0.02 3.82
N ALA A 115 12.85 0.70 3.60
CA ALA A 115 12.29 1.60 4.60
C ALA A 115 11.82 0.88 5.87
N SER A 116 11.12 -0.24 5.71
CA SER A 116 10.67 -1.09 6.83
C SER A 116 11.85 -1.63 7.63
N LYS A 117 12.95 -2.02 6.97
CA LYS A 117 14.18 -2.45 7.63
C LYS A 117 14.88 -1.30 8.38
N ALA A 118 14.75 -0.07 7.89
CA ALA A 118 15.21 1.13 8.58
C ALA A 118 14.26 1.59 9.70
N GLY A 119 13.11 0.93 9.89
CA GLY A 119 12.11 1.30 10.88
C GLY A 119 11.33 2.57 10.53
N LEU A 120 11.36 3.00 9.27
CA LEU A 120 10.68 4.20 8.81
C LEU A 120 9.26 3.84 8.35
N PRO A 121 8.20 4.41 8.95
CA PRO A 121 6.85 4.23 8.44
C PRO A 121 6.71 5.00 7.13
N ILE A 122 6.49 4.27 6.04
CA ILE A 122 6.27 4.88 4.73
C ILE A 122 4.91 4.49 4.16
N SER A 123 4.48 5.22 3.12
CA SER A 123 3.27 4.89 2.38
C SER A 123 3.60 3.96 1.22
N THR A 124 3.13 2.72 1.33
CA THR A 124 3.21 1.70 0.27
C THR A 124 2.45 2.10 -0.99
N THR A 125 1.33 2.83 -0.85
CA THR A 125 0.54 3.36 -1.96
C THR A 125 1.31 4.40 -2.77
N HIS A 126 2.07 5.30 -2.12
CA HIS A 126 2.96 6.23 -2.84
C HIS A 126 4.07 5.50 -3.58
N CYS A 127 4.67 4.47 -2.97
CA CYS A 127 5.70 3.66 -3.65
C CYS A 127 5.13 2.99 -4.89
N LEU A 128 3.96 2.34 -4.79
CA LEU A 128 3.34 1.64 -5.91
C LEU A 128 2.92 2.61 -7.02
N VAL A 129 2.19 3.68 -6.69
CA VAL A 129 1.76 4.68 -7.68
C VAL A 129 2.96 5.37 -8.33
N GLY A 130 4.01 5.67 -7.56
CA GLY A 130 5.26 6.21 -8.08
C GLY A 130 5.94 5.28 -9.08
N SER A 131 6.05 3.99 -8.76
CA SER A 131 6.58 2.96 -9.66
C SER A 131 5.75 2.83 -10.94
N VAL A 132 4.42 2.82 -10.82
CA VAL A 132 3.49 2.78 -11.97
C VAL A 132 3.69 3.98 -12.89
N VAL A 133 3.70 5.20 -12.34
CA VAL A 133 3.88 6.44 -13.10
C VAL A 133 5.26 6.50 -13.75
N PHE A 134 6.31 6.07 -13.04
CA PHE A 134 7.66 6.02 -13.56
C PHE A 134 7.75 5.08 -14.78
N VAL A 135 7.30 3.84 -14.64
CA VAL A 135 7.33 2.86 -15.74
C VAL A 135 6.45 3.31 -16.91
N GLY A 136 5.25 3.82 -16.64
CA GLY A 136 4.35 4.35 -17.65
C GLY A 136 4.96 5.53 -18.44
N PHE A 137 5.64 6.45 -17.76
CA PHE A 137 6.30 7.59 -18.39
C PHE A 137 7.43 7.19 -19.35
N PHE A 138 8.22 6.18 -18.99
CA PHE A 138 9.32 5.67 -19.83
C PHE A 138 8.84 4.80 -20.99
N ARG A 139 7.67 4.16 -20.88
CA ARG A 139 7.05 3.43 -21.98
C ARG A 139 6.48 4.38 -23.04
N GLU A 140 5.57 5.26 -22.63
CA GLU A 140 4.98 6.28 -23.48
C GLU A 140 4.30 7.34 -22.62
N LYS A 141 4.70 8.62 -22.73
CA LYS A 141 4.16 9.70 -21.87
C LYS A 141 2.63 9.86 -21.92
N LYS A 142 1.98 9.40 -23.00
CA LYS A 142 0.52 9.39 -23.17
C LYS A 142 -0.18 8.21 -22.48
N SER A 143 0.58 7.21 -22.03
CA SER A 143 0.08 6.01 -21.32
C SER A 143 -0.37 6.32 -19.89
N VAL A 144 0.08 7.44 -19.31
CA VAL A 144 -0.28 7.80 -17.92
C VAL A 144 -1.48 8.74 -17.91
N ASN A 145 -2.52 8.36 -17.17
CA ASN A 145 -3.68 9.21 -16.94
C ASN A 145 -3.36 10.32 -15.93
N TRP A 146 -2.85 11.46 -16.42
CA TRP A 146 -2.45 12.60 -15.59
C TRP A 146 -3.61 13.22 -14.80
N LYS A 147 -4.83 13.21 -15.34
CA LYS A 147 -6.01 13.73 -14.64
C LYS A 147 -6.32 12.87 -13.41
N LEU A 148 -6.25 11.54 -13.56
CA LEU A 148 -6.41 10.60 -12.45
C LEU A 148 -5.28 10.75 -11.44
N PHE A 149 -4.03 10.82 -11.88
CA PHE A 149 -2.87 10.99 -11.01
C PHE A 149 -2.99 12.25 -10.13
N VAL A 150 -3.34 13.40 -10.72
CA VAL A 150 -3.55 14.64 -9.96
C VAL A 150 -4.72 14.51 -8.98
N GLY A 151 -5.80 13.82 -9.37
CA GLY A 151 -6.91 13.51 -8.46
C GLY A 151 -6.49 12.67 -7.26
N ILE A 152 -5.65 11.66 -7.48
CA ILE A 152 -5.05 10.83 -6.43
C ILE A 152 -4.14 11.68 -5.51
N ALA A 153 -3.28 12.52 -6.09
CA ALA A 153 -2.39 13.40 -5.32
C ALA A 153 -3.17 14.40 -4.45
N PHE A 154 -4.25 14.97 -4.99
CA PHE A 154 -5.14 15.82 -4.23
C PHE A 154 -5.84 15.06 -3.09
N ALA A 155 -6.29 13.83 -3.36
CA ALA A 155 -6.88 12.98 -2.32
C ALA A 155 -5.89 12.75 -1.17
N TRP A 156 -4.61 12.46 -1.44
CA TRP A 156 -3.59 12.29 -0.40
C TRP A 156 -3.37 13.55 0.45
N MET A 157 -3.41 14.72 -0.16
CA MET A 157 -3.30 15.99 0.56
C MET A 157 -4.51 16.26 1.45
N VAL A 158 -5.70 15.83 1.03
CA VAL A 158 -6.96 16.04 1.75
C VAL A 158 -7.20 14.99 2.84
N THR A 159 -6.74 13.75 2.66
CA THR A 159 -6.95 12.68 3.64
C THR A 159 -6.27 12.98 4.98
N LEU A 160 -5.08 13.58 4.98
CA LEU A 160 -4.34 13.93 6.20
C LEU A 160 -5.08 14.93 7.12
N PRO A 161 -5.47 16.13 6.66
CA PRO A 161 -6.15 17.11 7.50
C PRO A 161 -7.53 16.62 7.96
N ILE A 162 -8.26 15.90 7.10
CA ILE A 162 -9.55 15.32 7.49
C ILE A 162 -9.38 14.27 8.59
N SER A 163 -8.42 13.35 8.44
CA SER A 163 -8.16 12.31 9.45
C SER A 163 -7.71 12.94 10.77
N CYS A 164 -6.87 13.97 10.72
CA CYS A 164 -6.44 14.73 11.89
C CYS A 164 -7.64 15.43 12.57
N GLY A 165 -8.50 16.09 11.81
CA GLY A 165 -9.69 16.77 12.33
C GLY A 165 -10.69 15.81 12.99
N ILE A 166 -10.97 14.67 12.36
CA ILE A 166 -11.85 13.63 12.93
C ILE A 166 -11.25 13.07 14.22
N SER A 167 -9.95 12.74 14.22
CA SER A 167 -9.26 12.22 15.41
C SER A 167 -9.25 13.22 16.56
N SER A 168 -8.95 14.49 16.27
CA SER A 168 -8.95 15.58 17.26
C SER A 168 -10.34 15.81 17.85
N LEU A 169 -11.38 15.82 17.02
CA LEU A 169 -12.76 15.95 17.48
C LEU A 169 -13.19 14.76 18.35
N ALA A 170 -12.87 13.53 17.93
CA ALA A 170 -13.17 12.34 18.71
C ALA A 170 -12.49 12.38 20.10
N MET A 171 -11.22 12.77 20.16
CA MET A 171 -10.50 12.91 21.41
C MET A 171 -11.11 14.00 22.31
N TYR A 172 -11.46 15.16 21.74
CA TYR A 172 -12.12 16.23 22.47
C TYR A 172 -13.45 15.76 23.09
N LEU A 173 -14.27 15.04 22.32
CA LEU A 173 -15.53 14.47 22.83
C LEU A 173 -15.28 13.47 23.96
N PHE A 174 -14.29 12.59 23.84
CA PHE A 174 -13.91 11.68 24.93
C PHE A 174 -13.53 12.43 26.21
N THR A 175 -12.78 13.53 26.11
CA THR A 175 -12.40 14.32 27.30
C THR A 175 -13.54 15.10 27.94
N VAL A 176 -14.63 15.36 27.21
CA VAL A 176 -15.82 16.06 27.74
C VAL A 176 -16.80 15.08 28.40
N VAL A 177 -16.83 13.82 27.93
CA VAL A 177 -17.75 12.78 28.40
C VAL A 177 -17.16 11.94 29.55
N ALA A 178 -15.84 11.76 29.60
CA ALA A 178 -15.12 11.06 30.67
C ALA A 178 -14.84 11.97 31.87
#